data_AF-A0A657AY20-F1
#
_entry.id   AF-A0A657AY20-F1
#
_cell.length_a   1.000
_cell.length_b   1.000
_cell.length_c   1.000
_cell.angle_alpha   90.00
_cell.angle_beta   90.00
_cell.angle_gamma   90.00
#
_symmetry.space_group_name_H-M   'P 1'
#
loop_
_entity.id
_entity.type
_entity.pdbx_description
1 polymer ?
#
loop_
_entity_poly.entity_id
_entity_poly.type
_entity_poly.pdbx_seq_one_letter_code
_entity_poly.pdbx_strand_id
1 'polypeptide(L)'
;MIASALFLIEGVVGTLLLVGYLNYHQVQGSRLLCLLVDVIALQALFVVIYFVSPSFKELAAFLVPAEESNVKGLSALIRSRGLTHSASATLSLVQASGGFILLYLIALKQIKRPLWIVSLALLLIVISVILTGRTGIILLALGFIGGPLVAVLSGRLTKNMLRILVAAPILLFSGLLALNFLYTNLLGGFQTSWGQDGFDYMLTWATREFTGGGGGSRFAILEALQRMWIFPVSDMGLFFGDPSSWGNIPSDVGIVRLLNATGMIGTLFFYVPFLLLFLFLVRGAGSYTDKVFLGLLVFFLILAEFKEPFLLKLYVIKIVIIIFCATQQEKILKRN
;
A
#
# COMPACT_ATOMS: atom_id res chain seq x y z
N MET A 1 16.29 -13.74 -16.11
CA MET A 1 17.44 -12.82 -16.14
C MET A 1 17.06 -11.37 -16.39
N ILE A 2 16.31 -11.04 -17.46
CA ILE A 2 15.95 -9.63 -17.78
C ILE A 2 15.11 -8.97 -16.66
N ALA A 3 14.08 -9.65 -16.15
CA ALA A 3 13.25 -9.12 -15.06
C ALA A 3 14.04 -8.91 -13.75
N SER A 4 15.00 -9.79 -13.45
CA SER A 4 15.89 -9.70 -12.29
C SER A 4 16.84 -8.51 -12.40
N ALA A 5 17.38 -8.26 -13.60
CA ALA A 5 18.24 -7.12 -13.88
C ALA A 5 17.46 -5.80 -13.84
N LEU A 6 16.26 -5.75 -14.44
CA LEU A 6 15.38 -4.59 -14.35
C LEU A 6 14.99 -4.27 -12.91
N PHE A 7 14.71 -5.30 -12.11
CA PHE A 7 14.40 -5.11 -10.70
C PHE A 7 15.55 -4.43 -9.94
N LEU A 8 16.78 -4.85 -10.18
CA LEU A 8 17.96 -4.31 -9.51
C LEU A 8 18.30 -2.91 -10.04
N ILE A 9 18.29 -2.72 -11.36
CA ILE A 9 18.62 -1.46 -12.03
C ILE A 9 17.56 -0.40 -11.74
N GLU A 10 16.28 -0.69 -11.98
CA GLU A 10 15.20 0.30 -11.81
C GLU A 10 14.78 0.44 -10.35
N GLY A 11 14.67 -0.67 -9.63
CA GLY A 11 14.20 -0.68 -8.25
C GLY A 11 15.23 -0.14 -7.27
N VAL A 12 16.47 -0.59 -7.36
CA VAL A 12 17.51 -0.26 -6.38
C VAL A 12 18.40 0.86 -6.88
N VAL A 13 19.09 0.66 -8.01
CA VAL A 13 20.08 1.63 -8.52
C VAL A 13 19.42 2.94 -8.93
N GLY A 14 18.33 2.89 -9.70
CA GLY A 14 17.59 4.08 -10.15
C GLY A 14 17.05 4.90 -8.99
N THR A 15 16.48 4.24 -7.97
CA THR A 15 15.99 4.93 -6.77
C THR A 15 17.15 5.55 -5.98
N LEU A 16 18.27 4.84 -5.82
CA LEU A 16 19.45 5.38 -5.15
C LEU A 16 20.06 6.56 -5.90
N LEU A 17 20.09 6.54 -7.23
CA LEU A 17 20.55 7.66 -8.05
C LEU A 17 19.61 8.86 -7.93
N LEU A 18 18.30 8.65 -8.00
CA LEU A 18 17.30 9.72 -7.82
C LEU A 18 17.46 10.37 -6.44
N VAL A 19 17.57 9.56 -5.39
CA VAL A 19 17.75 10.12 -4.05
C VAL A 19 19.13 10.74 -3.91
N GLY A 20 20.20 10.16 -4.46
CA GLY A 20 21.53 10.75 -4.48
C GLY A 20 21.55 12.13 -5.14
N TYR A 21 20.83 12.30 -6.24
CA TYR A 21 20.63 13.59 -6.90
C TYR A 21 19.88 14.58 -6.01
N LEU A 22 18.77 14.16 -5.39
CA LEU A 22 18.01 15.03 -4.48
C LEU A 22 18.81 15.39 -3.21
N ASN A 23 19.68 14.49 -2.75
CA ASN A 23 20.59 14.71 -1.64
C ASN A 23 21.69 15.71 -2.01
N TYR A 24 22.25 15.62 -3.22
CA TYR A 24 23.21 16.59 -3.74
C TYR A 24 22.63 18.00 -3.75
N HIS A 25 21.35 18.14 -4.09
CA HIS A 25 20.61 19.40 -4.02
C HIS A 25 20.09 19.77 -2.61
N GLN A 26 20.56 19.09 -1.55
CA GLN A 26 20.20 19.35 -0.15
C GLN A 26 18.69 19.37 0.12
N VAL A 27 17.93 18.56 -0.61
CA VAL A 27 16.49 18.41 -0.37
C VAL A 27 16.28 17.78 1.01
N GLN A 28 15.51 18.43 1.88
CA GLN A 28 15.20 17.89 3.21
C GLN A 28 14.38 16.59 3.10
N GLY A 29 14.64 15.61 3.96
CA GLY A 29 13.91 14.33 3.96
C GLY A 29 12.39 14.48 4.07
N SER A 30 11.91 15.45 4.84
CA SER A 30 10.48 15.79 4.93
C SER A 30 9.87 16.22 3.59
N ARG A 31 10.65 16.89 2.71
CA ARG A 31 10.21 17.26 1.36
C ARG A 31 10.12 16.04 0.44
N LEU A 32 11.05 15.09 0.56
CA LEU A 32 10.97 13.81 -0.17
C LEU A 32 9.70 13.05 0.18
N LEU A 33 9.39 12.96 1.49
CA LEU A 33 8.17 12.32 1.95
C LEU A 33 6.91 13.08 1.49
N CYS A 34 6.92 14.42 1.48
CA CYS A 34 5.81 15.20 0.92
C CYS A 34 5.61 14.92 -0.58
N LEU A 35 6.69 14.87 -1.36
CA LEU A 35 6.62 14.59 -2.80
C LEU A 35 6.09 13.18 -3.06
N LEU A 36 6.51 12.19 -2.26
CA LEU A 36 5.96 10.84 -2.34
C LEU A 36 4.44 10.82 -2.07
N VAL A 37 3.98 11.55 -1.05
CA VAL A 37 2.55 11.68 -0.76
C VAL A 37 1.81 12.37 -1.91
N ASP A 38 2.40 13.37 -2.56
CA ASP A 38 1.78 14.06 -3.70
C ASP A 38 1.57 13.13 -4.89
N VAL A 39 2.58 12.33 -5.23
CA VAL A 39 2.49 11.33 -6.30
C VAL A 39 1.40 10.31 -5.98
N ILE A 40 1.32 9.86 -4.72
CA ILE A 40 0.29 8.93 -4.28
C ILE A 40 -1.11 9.57 -4.30
N ALA A 41 -1.24 10.83 -3.89
CA ALA A 41 -2.51 11.56 -3.92
C ALA A 41 -2.99 11.83 -5.35
N LEU A 42 -2.06 12.14 -6.27
CA LEU A 42 -2.36 12.26 -7.69
C LEU A 42 -2.83 10.92 -8.28
N GLN A 43 -2.16 9.83 -7.93
CA GLN A 43 -2.62 8.49 -8.31
C GLN A 43 -3.99 8.16 -7.71
N ALA A 44 -4.25 8.58 -6.48
CA ALA A 44 -5.54 8.39 -5.82
C ALA A 44 -6.67 9.11 -6.58
N LEU A 45 -6.40 10.33 -7.07
CA LEU A 45 -7.31 11.05 -7.95
C LEU A 45 -7.61 10.26 -9.24
N PHE A 46 -6.59 9.72 -9.92
CA PHE A 46 -6.81 8.91 -11.11
C PHE A 46 -7.62 7.64 -10.85
N VAL A 47 -7.46 7.02 -9.69
CA VAL A 47 -8.29 5.88 -9.29
C VAL A 47 -9.76 6.28 -9.10
N VAL A 48 -10.03 7.43 -8.49
CA VAL A 48 -11.40 7.94 -8.35
C VAL A 48 -12.00 8.24 -9.72
N ILE A 49 -11.26 8.91 -10.60
CA ILE A 49 -11.68 9.17 -11.99
C ILE A 49 -11.94 7.85 -12.73
N TYR A 50 -11.09 6.84 -12.55
CA TYR A 50 -11.25 5.52 -13.16
C TYR A 50 -12.53 4.80 -12.71
N PHE A 51 -12.92 4.94 -11.45
CA PHE A 51 -14.16 4.35 -10.96
C PHE A 51 -15.39 5.04 -11.56
N VAL A 52 -15.30 6.37 -11.69
CA VAL A 52 -16.44 7.23 -11.99
C VAL A 52 -16.64 7.42 -13.51
N SER A 53 -15.58 7.40 -14.32
CA SER A 53 -15.63 7.65 -15.78
C SER A 53 -15.36 6.39 -16.61
N PRO A 54 -16.36 5.88 -17.36
CA PRO A 54 -16.16 4.77 -18.30
C PRO A 54 -15.13 5.08 -19.39
N SER A 55 -15.15 6.30 -19.95
CA SER A 55 -14.18 6.71 -20.99
C SER A 55 -12.74 6.71 -20.47
N PHE A 56 -12.52 7.13 -19.23
CA PHE A 56 -11.19 7.02 -18.62
C PHE A 56 -10.80 5.57 -18.37
N LYS A 57 -11.77 4.69 -18.06
CA LYS A 57 -11.54 3.26 -17.88
C LYS A 57 -10.98 2.61 -19.14
N GLU A 58 -11.54 2.97 -20.30
CA GLU A 58 -11.10 2.52 -21.62
C GLU A 58 -9.71 3.08 -21.98
N LEU A 59 -9.51 4.39 -21.78
CA LEU A 59 -8.21 5.03 -22.00
C LEU A 59 -7.10 4.38 -21.15
N ALA A 60 -7.36 4.18 -19.86
CA ALA A 60 -6.42 3.52 -18.96
C ALA A 60 -6.19 2.05 -19.34
N ALA A 61 -7.21 1.35 -19.87
CA ALA A 61 -7.05 -0.01 -20.38
C ALA A 61 -6.18 -0.07 -21.63
N PHE A 62 -6.25 0.94 -22.49
CA PHE A 62 -5.41 1.09 -23.67
C PHE A 62 -3.95 1.41 -23.31
N LEU A 63 -3.74 2.39 -22.41
CA LEU A 63 -2.40 2.83 -22.01
C LEU A 63 -1.66 1.78 -21.15
N VAL A 64 -2.40 1.08 -20.30
CA VAL A 64 -1.86 0.14 -19.31
C VAL A 64 -2.68 -1.15 -19.39
N PRO A 65 -2.29 -2.10 -20.26
CA PRO A 65 -2.99 -3.38 -20.39
C PRO A 65 -3.08 -4.07 -19.02
N ALA A 66 -4.24 -4.65 -18.71
CA ALA A 66 -4.37 -5.45 -17.51
C ALA A 66 -3.49 -6.69 -17.67
N GLU A 67 -2.49 -6.89 -16.81
CA GLU A 67 -1.84 -8.19 -16.67
C GLU A 67 -2.88 -9.21 -16.19
N GLU A 68 -2.74 -10.46 -16.64
CA GLU A 68 -3.54 -11.58 -16.14
C GLU A 68 -3.34 -11.71 -14.63
N SER A 69 -4.24 -11.10 -13.87
CA SER A 69 -4.21 -11.18 -12.44
C SER A 69 -4.77 -12.53 -11.99
N ASN A 70 -4.31 -13.04 -10.84
CA ASN A 70 -4.94 -14.19 -10.18
C ASN A 70 -6.44 -13.95 -9.85
N VAL A 71 -6.89 -12.69 -9.92
CA VAL A 71 -8.28 -12.27 -9.79
C VAL A 71 -8.91 -12.23 -11.19
N LYS A 72 -9.47 -13.35 -11.62
CA LYS A 72 -10.23 -13.46 -12.88
C LYS A 72 -11.69 -13.03 -12.68
N GLY A 73 -12.31 -12.47 -13.72
CA GLY A 73 -13.75 -12.18 -13.76
C GLY A 73 -14.16 -10.82 -13.17
N LEU A 74 -15.37 -10.74 -12.58
CA LEU A 74 -16.02 -9.50 -12.11
C LEU A 74 -15.14 -8.66 -11.16
N SER A 75 -14.34 -9.31 -10.32
CA SER A 75 -13.50 -8.68 -9.32
C SER A 75 -12.34 -7.86 -9.92
N ALA A 76 -11.96 -8.11 -11.18
CA ALA A 76 -11.04 -7.26 -11.94
C ALA A 76 -11.71 -5.97 -12.47
N LEU A 77 -13.03 -6.00 -12.73
CA LEU A 77 -13.80 -4.85 -13.20
C LEU A 77 -14.10 -3.83 -12.09
N ILE A 78 -14.13 -4.28 -10.84
CA ILE A 78 -14.49 -3.47 -9.66
C ILE A 78 -13.28 -2.79 -9.05
N ARG A 79 -12.11 -3.46 -9.06
CA ARG A 79 -10.88 -2.86 -8.57
C ARG A 79 -10.46 -1.72 -9.49
N SER A 80 -10.51 -0.50 -8.94
CA SER A 80 -10.09 0.67 -9.68
C SER A 80 -8.58 0.76 -9.70
N ARG A 81 -7.99 1.06 -10.86
CA ARG A 81 -6.53 0.98 -11.07
C ARG A 81 -5.85 2.31 -11.38
N GLY A 82 -6.63 3.33 -11.71
CA GLY A 82 -6.10 4.62 -12.15
C GLY A 82 -5.17 4.44 -13.35
N LEU A 83 -4.00 5.08 -13.33
CA LEU A 83 -2.95 4.95 -14.35
C LEU A 83 -1.86 3.91 -14.01
N THR A 84 -2.18 2.90 -13.20
CA THR A 84 -1.21 1.88 -12.78
C THR A 84 -1.76 0.47 -12.99
N HIS A 85 -0.88 -0.53 -13.00
CA HIS A 85 -1.30 -1.93 -12.96
C HIS A 85 -1.88 -2.26 -11.58
N SER A 86 -3.09 -2.83 -11.54
CA SER A 86 -3.82 -3.22 -10.31
C SER A 86 -4.07 -4.73 -10.24
N ALA A 87 -3.14 -5.54 -10.76
CA ALA A 87 -3.27 -6.99 -10.75
C ALA A 87 -3.23 -7.59 -9.32
N SER A 88 -2.94 -6.79 -8.28
CA SER A 88 -2.81 -7.30 -6.91
C SER A 88 -3.13 -6.24 -5.87
N ALA A 89 -3.09 -6.61 -4.58
CA ALA A 89 -3.34 -5.69 -3.47
C ALA A 89 -2.26 -4.59 -3.32
N THR A 90 -1.25 -4.54 -4.18
CA THR A 90 -0.11 -3.61 -4.10
C THR A 90 -0.51 -2.16 -4.22
N LEU A 91 -1.44 -1.82 -5.12
CA LEU A 91 -1.88 -0.44 -5.27
C LEU A 91 -2.52 0.08 -3.97
N SER A 92 -3.37 -0.74 -3.34
CA SER A 92 -3.98 -0.41 -2.05
C SER A 92 -2.93 -0.22 -0.94
N LEU A 93 -1.86 -1.01 -0.96
CA LEU A 93 -0.76 -0.92 0.00
C LEU A 93 0.09 0.35 -0.21
N VAL A 94 0.41 0.67 -1.46
CA VAL A 94 1.12 1.91 -1.83
C VAL A 94 0.32 3.13 -1.40
N GLN A 95 -0.99 3.15 -1.70
CA GLN A 95 -1.86 4.26 -1.32
C GLN A 95 -1.98 4.42 0.19
N ALA A 96 -2.23 3.33 0.91
CA ALA A 96 -2.31 3.38 2.35
C ALA A 96 -0.96 3.75 3.00
N SER A 97 0.17 3.42 2.38
CA SER A 97 1.50 3.87 2.84
C SER A 97 1.64 5.38 2.70
N GLY A 98 1.12 5.97 1.62
CA GLY A 98 1.04 7.42 1.46
C GLY A 98 0.16 8.09 2.52
N GLY A 99 -1.00 7.50 2.84
CA GLY A 99 -1.85 7.96 3.94
C GLY A 99 -1.16 7.89 5.30
N PHE A 100 -0.44 6.80 5.57
CA PHE A 100 0.36 6.59 6.77
C PHE A 100 1.46 7.67 6.92
N ILE A 101 2.22 7.92 5.85
CA ILE A 101 3.26 8.96 5.81
C ILE A 101 2.65 10.36 5.97
N LEU A 102 1.52 10.64 5.34
CA LEU A 102 0.83 11.92 5.46
C LEU A 102 0.44 12.21 6.92
N LEU A 103 -0.17 11.24 7.60
CA LEU A 103 -0.55 11.37 9.02
C LEU A 103 0.66 11.62 9.93
N TYR A 104 1.80 11.00 9.62
CA TYR A 104 3.06 11.25 10.33
C TYR A 104 3.61 12.66 10.09
N LEU A 105 3.63 13.12 8.83
CA LEU A 105 4.09 14.47 8.51
C LEU A 105 3.20 15.55 9.15
N ILE A 106 1.89 15.28 9.27
CA ILE A 106 0.95 16.12 10.04
C ILE A 106 1.32 16.12 11.53
N ALA A 107 1.55 14.94 12.12
CA ALA A 107 1.92 14.79 13.52
C ALA A 107 3.20 15.56 13.86
N LEU A 108 4.18 15.59 12.95
CA LEU A 108 5.42 16.32 13.12
C LEU A 108 5.37 17.81 12.73
N LYS A 109 4.24 18.31 12.24
CA LYS A 109 4.10 19.68 11.69
C LYS A 109 5.08 20.00 10.56
N GLN A 110 5.46 19.01 9.77
CA GLN A 110 6.40 19.20 8.66
C GLN A 110 5.70 19.67 7.37
N ILE A 111 4.37 19.62 7.32
CA ILE A 111 3.58 20.11 6.18
C ILE A 111 3.28 21.59 6.36
N LYS A 112 3.74 22.41 5.40
CA LYS A 112 3.47 23.86 5.34
C LYS A 112 2.22 24.23 4.54
N ARG A 113 1.46 23.24 4.06
CA ARG A 113 0.28 23.45 3.23
C ARG A 113 -0.96 23.77 4.07
N PRO A 114 -1.93 24.50 3.52
CA PRO A 114 -3.18 24.76 4.21
C PRO A 114 -3.93 23.45 4.49
N LEU A 115 -4.65 23.42 5.62
CA LEU A 115 -5.33 22.22 6.13
C LEU A 115 -6.29 21.60 5.12
N TRP A 116 -6.98 22.42 4.31
CA TRP A 116 -7.95 21.92 3.33
C TRP A 116 -7.30 21.08 2.22
N ILE A 117 -6.09 21.44 1.75
CA ILE A 117 -5.35 20.64 0.74
C ILE A 117 -4.96 19.30 1.34
N VAL A 118 -4.49 19.31 2.59
CA VAL A 118 -4.08 18.10 3.31
C VAL A 118 -5.27 17.17 3.55
N SER A 119 -6.41 17.72 3.97
CA SER A 119 -7.65 16.97 4.16
C SER A 119 -8.18 16.40 2.84
N LEU A 120 -8.09 17.15 1.74
CA LEU A 120 -8.50 16.68 0.41
C LEU A 120 -7.59 15.53 -0.06
N ALA A 121 -6.28 15.65 0.10
CA ALA A 121 -5.34 14.59 -0.24
C ALA A 121 -5.59 13.32 0.58
N LEU A 122 -5.81 13.46 1.89
CA LEU A 122 -6.16 12.33 2.76
C LEU A 122 -7.49 11.68 2.34
N LEU A 123 -8.51 12.49 2.04
CA LEU A 123 -9.81 12.00 1.58
C LEU A 123 -9.68 11.19 0.28
N LEU A 124 -8.95 11.73 -0.70
CA LEU A 124 -8.68 11.05 -1.96
C LEU A 124 -7.97 9.71 -1.72
N ILE A 125 -6.92 9.70 -0.89
CA ILE A 125 -6.18 8.47 -0.56
C ILE A 125 -7.11 7.44 0.09
N VAL A 126 -7.97 7.84 1.04
CA VAL A 126 -8.83 6.89 1.75
C VAL A 126 -9.89 6.29 0.81
N ILE A 127 -10.55 7.13 0.00
CA ILE A 127 -11.50 6.64 -1.01
C ILE A 127 -10.79 5.69 -1.97
N SER A 128 -9.59 6.06 -2.42
CA SER A 128 -8.81 5.25 -3.33
C SER A 128 -8.44 3.88 -2.75
N VAL A 129 -8.08 3.82 -1.47
CA VAL A 129 -7.81 2.56 -0.77
C VAL A 129 -9.05 1.65 -0.76
N ILE A 130 -10.24 2.21 -0.52
CA ILE A 130 -11.50 1.47 -0.56
C ILE A 130 -11.76 0.91 -1.97
N LEU A 131 -11.54 1.72 -3.00
CA LEU A 131 -11.75 1.35 -4.41
C LEU A 131 -10.72 0.36 -4.97
N THR A 132 -9.53 0.28 -4.37
CA THR A 132 -8.42 -0.55 -4.88
C THR A 132 -8.32 -1.90 -4.19
N GLY A 133 -8.46 -1.96 -2.86
CA GLY A 133 -8.20 -3.20 -2.13
C GLY A 133 -8.36 -3.15 -0.62
N ARG A 134 -8.95 -4.22 -0.07
CA ARG A 134 -9.17 -4.39 1.38
C ARG A 134 -7.89 -4.40 2.22
N THR A 135 -6.76 -4.85 1.66
CA THR A 135 -5.47 -4.90 2.38
C THR A 135 -5.01 -3.51 2.81
N GLY A 136 -5.21 -2.48 1.97
CA GLY A 136 -4.88 -1.10 2.32
C GLY A 136 -5.72 -0.53 3.45
N ILE A 137 -6.96 -1.02 3.66
CA ILE A 137 -7.85 -0.54 4.74
C ILE A 137 -7.22 -0.82 6.10
N ILE A 138 -6.61 -2.01 6.28
CA ILE A 138 -5.93 -2.39 7.52
C ILE A 138 -4.75 -1.46 7.79
N LEU A 139 -3.94 -1.16 6.77
CA LEU A 139 -2.80 -0.24 6.90
C LEU A 139 -3.24 1.18 7.24
N LEU A 140 -4.29 1.64 6.57
CA LEU A 140 -4.82 2.97 6.79
C LEU A 140 -5.37 3.09 8.21
N ALA A 141 -6.08 2.08 8.72
CA ALA A 141 -6.51 2.01 10.12
C ALA A 141 -5.33 2.07 11.10
N LEU A 142 -4.24 1.33 10.82
CA LEU A 142 -3.01 1.42 11.60
C LEU A 142 -2.37 2.82 11.53
N GLY A 143 -2.48 3.54 10.41
CA GLY A 143 -2.06 4.94 10.31
C GLY A 143 -2.90 5.88 11.16
N PHE A 144 -4.21 5.68 11.19
CA PHE A 144 -5.12 6.44 12.04
C PHE A 144 -4.91 6.17 13.53
N ILE A 145 -4.33 5.04 13.92
CA ILE A 145 -3.92 4.74 15.31
C ILE A 145 -2.49 5.24 15.58
N GLY A 146 -1.58 4.93 14.66
CA GLY A 146 -0.15 5.17 14.78
C GLY A 146 0.21 6.66 14.71
N GLY A 147 -0.42 7.42 13.82
CA GLY A 147 -0.22 8.87 13.71
C GLY A 147 -0.50 9.57 15.04
N PRO A 148 -1.71 9.43 15.62
CA PRO A 148 -2.04 10.03 16.92
C PRO A 148 -1.13 9.55 18.05
N LEU A 149 -0.80 8.26 18.09
CA LEU A 149 0.15 7.73 19.06
C LEU A 149 1.51 8.44 18.97
N VAL A 150 2.05 8.61 17.77
CA VAL A 150 3.29 9.35 17.49
C VAL A 150 3.18 10.82 17.91
N ALA A 151 2.02 11.46 17.69
CA ALA A 151 1.78 12.84 18.10
C ALA A 151 1.71 13.02 19.62
N VAL A 152 1.11 12.06 20.34
CA VAL A 152 1.07 12.03 21.80
C VAL A 152 2.49 11.83 22.35
N LEU A 153 3.22 10.83 21.84
CA LEU A 153 4.58 10.51 22.29
C LEU A 153 5.58 11.64 22.03
N SER A 154 5.36 12.47 21.01
CA SER A 154 6.19 13.65 20.74
C SER A 154 5.78 14.89 21.54
N GLY A 155 4.70 14.84 22.33
CA GLY A 155 4.13 16.01 23.00
C GLY A 155 3.60 17.07 22.04
N ARG A 156 3.35 16.71 20.77
CA ARG A 156 2.95 17.63 19.69
C ARG A 156 1.51 17.44 19.27
N LEU A 157 0.68 16.79 20.09
CA LEU A 157 -0.74 16.65 19.81
C LEU A 157 -1.36 18.03 19.59
N THR A 158 -1.83 18.28 18.38
CA THR A 158 -2.43 19.58 18.03
C THR A 158 -3.93 19.48 17.94
N LYS A 159 -4.60 20.60 18.21
CA LYS A 159 -6.03 20.79 17.89
C LYS A 159 -6.33 20.47 16.43
N ASN A 160 -5.40 20.76 15.51
CA ASN A 160 -5.57 20.45 14.08
C ASN A 160 -5.57 18.95 13.81
N MET A 161 -4.72 18.18 14.49
CA MET A 161 -4.72 16.73 14.36
C MET A 161 -6.00 16.10 14.91
N LEU A 162 -6.47 16.55 16.08
CA LEU A 162 -7.77 16.15 16.62
C LEU A 162 -8.92 16.50 15.65
N ARG A 163 -8.89 17.69 15.06
CA ARG A 163 -9.86 18.09 14.02
C ARG A 163 -9.80 17.15 12.82
N ILE A 164 -8.62 16.75 12.34
CA ILE A 164 -8.50 15.80 11.22
C ILE A 164 -9.02 14.42 11.61
N LEU A 165 -8.75 13.93 12.82
CA LEU A 165 -9.22 12.61 13.26
C LEU A 165 -10.75 12.57 13.39
N VAL A 166 -11.37 13.64 13.89
CA VAL A 166 -12.82 13.76 14.00
C VAL A 166 -13.46 14.05 12.64
N ALA A 167 -12.82 14.88 11.81
CA ALA A 167 -13.32 15.21 10.49
C ALA A 167 -13.14 14.08 9.49
N ALA A 168 -12.12 13.21 9.63
CA ALA A 168 -11.86 12.11 8.70
C ALA A 168 -13.06 11.18 8.48
N PRO A 169 -13.75 10.64 9.51
CA PRO A 169 -14.94 9.83 9.29
C PRO A 169 -16.09 10.62 8.66
N ILE A 170 -16.26 11.90 9.03
CA ILE A 170 -17.29 12.77 8.44
C ILE A 170 -17.00 13.04 6.96
N LEU A 171 -15.76 13.37 6.62
CA LEU A 171 -15.27 13.61 5.27
C LEU A 171 -15.34 12.34 4.42
N LEU A 172 -15.04 11.19 5.01
CA LEU A 172 -15.16 9.90 4.35
C LEU A 172 -16.62 9.60 4.02
N PHE A 173 -17.52 9.77 4.99
CA PHE A 173 -18.95 9.55 4.79
C PHE A 173 -19.52 10.52 3.74
N SER A 174 -19.21 11.81 3.84
CA SER A 174 -19.64 12.80 2.85
C SER A 174 -19.01 12.56 1.48
N GLY A 175 -17.74 12.13 1.42
CA GLY A 175 -17.04 11.76 0.20
C GLY A 175 -17.66 10.54 -0.49
N LEU A 176 -18.06 9.53 0.27
CA LEU A 176 -18.78 8.36 -0.26
C LEU A 176 -20.17 8.72 -0.76
N LEU A 177 -20.90 9.60 -0.06
CA LEU A 177 -22.19 10.12 -0.53
C LEU A 177 -22.04 10.95 -1.81
N ALA A 178 -21.03 11.83 -1.86
CA ALA A 178 -20.72 12.61 -3.06
C ALA A 178 -20.34 11.70 -4.22
N LEU A 179 -19.55 10.66 -3.97
CA LEU A 179 -19.17 9.68 -4.98
C LEU A 179 -20.39 8.91 -5.49
N ASN A 180 -21.28 8.48 -4.60
CA ASN A 180 -22.54 7.84 -4.99
C ASN A 180 -23.38 8.78 -5.85
N PHE A 181 -23.53 10.05 -5.44
CA PHE A 181 -24.29 11.05 -6.18
C PHE A 181 -23.71 11.30 -7.58
N LEU A 182 -22.39 11.47 -7.70
CA LEU A 182 -21.69 11.61 -8.98
C LEU A 182 -21.92 10.40 -9.87
N TYR A 183 -21.83 9.21 -9.27
CA TYR A 183 -21.99 7.94 -9.95
C TYR A 183 -23.42 7.72 -10.48
N THR A 184 -24.46 7.95 -9.66
CA THR A 184 -25.87 7.73 -10.05
C THR A 184 -26.45 8.84 -10.91
N ASN A 185 -26.17 10.11 -10.63
CA ASN A 185 -26.90 11.24 -11.23
C ASN A 185 -26.16 11.93 -12.38
N LEU A 186 -24.82 11.93 -12.38
CA LEU A 186 -24.04 12.69 -13.36
C LEU A 186 -23.46 11.82 -14.48
N LEU A 187 -23.16 10.55 -14.20
CA LEU A 187 -22.37 9.71 -15.10
C LEU A 187 -23.04 8.38 -15.47
N GLY A 188 -24.32 8.21 -15.09
CA GLY A 188 -25.19 7.15 -15.59
C GLY A 188 -25.00 5.78 -14.95
N GLY A 189 -24.11 5.64 -13.96
CA GLY A 189 -23.76 4.39 -13.30
C GLY A 189 -23.25 3.30 -14.25
N PHE A 190 -22.81 2.17 -13.72
CA PHE A 190 -22.66 0.95 -14.52
C PHE A 190 -23.34 -0.20 -13.81
N GLN A 191 -24.08 -1.01 -14.56
CA GLN A 191 -24.58 -2.27 -14.03
C GLN A 191 -23.52 -3.35 -14.22
N THR A 192 -23.33 -4.16 -13.21
CA THR A 192 -22.63 -5.44 -13.36
C THR A 192 -23.39 -6.32 -14.35
N SER A 193 -22.74 -7.34 -14.92
CA SER A 193 -23.39 -8.28 -15.86
C SER A 193 -24.57 -9.07 -15.27
N TRP A 194 -24.89 -8.85 -13.99
CA TRP A 194 -25.93 -9.51 -13.21
C TRP A 194 -27.03 -8.52 -12.78
N GLY A 195 -27.03 -7.30 -13.33
CA GLY A 195 -28.03 -6.26 -13.05
C GLY A 195 -27.88 -5.57 -11.69
N GLN A 196 -26.84 -5.87 -10.91
CA GLN A 196 -26.54 -5.16 -9.67
C GLN A 196 -25.81 -3.86 -9.95
N ASP A 197 -26.15 -2.82 -9.21
CA ASP A 197 -25.44 -1.54 -9.23
C ASP A 197 -23.96 -1.74 -8.82
N GLY A 198 -23.05 -1.29 -9.67
CA GLY A 198 -21.60 -1.32 -9.42
C GLY A 198 -21.17 -0.64 -8.12
N PHE A 199 -21.87 0.41 -7.66
CA PHE A 199 -21.55 1.08 -6.40
C PHE A 199 -21.93 0.22 -5.18
N ASP A 200 -23.15 -0.31 -5.15
CA ASP A 200 -23.62 -1.20 -4.08
C ASP A 200 -22.79 -2.49 -4.02
N TYR A 201 -22.43 -3.02 -5.19
CA TYR A 201 -21.54 -4.16 -5.27
C TYR A 201 -20.16 -3.84 -4.69
N MET A 202 -19.58 -2.68 -5.04
CA MET A 202 -18.26 -2.24 -4.52
C MET A 202 -18.31 -2.08 -3.01
N LEU A 203 -19.34 -1.43 -2.46
CA LEU A 203 -19.49 -1.22 -1.03
C LEU A 203 -19.69 -2.55 -0.29
N THR A 204 -20.55 -3.42 -0.82
CA THR A 204 -20.75 -4.77 -0.28
C THR A 204 -19.46 -5.57 -0.33
N TRP A 205 -18.71 -5.50 -1.44
CA TRP A 205 -17.43 -6.16 -1.58
C TRP A 205 -16.38 -5.61 -0.59
N ALA A 206 -16.33 -4.30 -0.35
CA ALA A 206 -15.41 -3.71 0.61
C ALA A 206 -15.75 -4.09 2.06
N THR A 207 -17.05 -4.26 2.37
CA THR A 207 -17.56 -4.46 3.73
C THR A 207 -17.86 -5.93 4.09
N ARG A 208 -17.90 -6.85 3.12
CA ARG A 208 -18.32 -8.26 3.29
C ARG A 208 -17.61 -9.00 4.42
N GLU A 209 -16.33 -8.73 4.65
CA GLU A 209 -15.56 -9.35 5.74
C GLU A 209 -15.95 -8.84 7.13
N PHE A 210 -16.48 -7.62 7.21
CA PHE A 210 -16.91 -7.00 8.46
C PHE A 210 -18.39 -7.26 8.77
N THR A 211 -19.22 -7.41 7.75
CA THR A 211 -20.67 -7.59 7.90
C THR A 211 -21.11 -9.06 8.02
N GLY A 212 -20.18 -10.01 7.95
CA GLY A 212 -20.46 -11.43 8.21
C GLY A 212 -21.37 -12.11 7.18
N GLY A 213 -21.60 -11.51 6.02
CA GLY A 213 -22.54 -11.96 4.99
C GLY A 213 -22.12 -13.23 4.22
N GLY A 214 -21.23 -14.05 4.76
CA GLY A 214 -20.94 -15.38 4.26
C GLY A 214 -21.22 -16.38 5.37
N GLY A 215 -22.17 -17.28 5.16
CA GLY A 215 -22.43 -18.45 6.03
C GLY A 215 -21.27 -19.46 6.09
N GLY A 216 -20.03 -19.01 5.95
CA GLY A 216 -18.85 -19.80 6.27
C GLY A 216 -18.73 -19.86 7.79
N SER A 217 -18.71 -21.07 8.34
CA SER A 217 -18.44 -21.29 9.75
C SER A 217 -17.15 -20.57 10.16
N ARG A 218 -17.04 -20.13 11.42
CA ARG A 218 -15.78 -19.59 11.98
C ARG A 218 -14.58 -20.54 11.79
N PHE A 219 -14.84 -21.81 11.48
CA PHE A 219 -13.84 -22.82 11.14
C PHE A 219 -13.31 -22.72 9.70
N ALA A 220 -14.05 -22.14 8.76
CA ALA A 220 -13.64 -22.03 7.35
C ALA A 220 -12.40 -21.14 7.14
N ILE A 221 -12.24 -20.06 7.93
CA ILE A 221 -11.04 -19.20 7.86
C ILE A 221 -9.83 -19.95 8.42
N LEU A 222 -9.99 -20.66 9.53
CA LEU A 222 -8.92 -21.45 10.14
C LEU A 222 -8.49 -22.60 9.22
N GLU A 223 -9.46 -23.28 8.62
CA GLU A 223 -9.23 -24.36 7.67
C GLU A 223 -8.60 -23.85 6.36
N ALA A 224 -9.02 -22.68 5.87
CA ALA A 224 -8.38 -22.03 4.73
C ALA A 224 -6.92 -21.66 5.04
N LEU A 225 -6.65 -21.10 6.22
CA LEU A 225 -5.28 -20.79 6.67
C LEU A 225 -4.42 -22.05 6.78
N GLN A 226 -4.95 -23.15 7.33
CA GLN A 226 -4.23 -24.42 7.43
C GLN A 226 -3.85 -24.98 6.05
N ARG A 227 -4.75 -24.88 5.06
CA ARG A 227 -4.50 -25.35 3.69
C ARG A 227 -3.48 -24.50 2.93
N MET A 228 -3.20 -23.27 3.39
CA MET A 228 -2.22 -22.38 2.75
C MET A 228 -0.76 -22.67 3.15
N TRP A 229 -0.51 -23.48 4.19
CA TRP A 229 0.83 -23.86 4.63
C TRP A 229 1.36 -25.08 3.87
N ILE A 230 1.71 -24.86 2.61
CA ILE A 230 2.22 -25.90 1.70
C ILE A 230 3.74 -25.84 1.67
N PHE A 231 4.41 -26.91 2.08
CA PHE A 231 5.86 -26.99 2.06
C PHE A 231 6.35 -27.88 0.91
N PRO A 232 7.56 -27.65 0.38
CA PRO A 232 8.18 -28.54 -0.60
C PRO A 232 8.21 -29.99 -0.09
N VAL A 233 7.83 -30.93 -0.95
CA VAL A 233 7.70 -32.35 -0.59
C VAL A 233 9.05 -33.07 -0.58
N SER A 234 10.05 -32.57 -1.33
CA SER A 234 11.39 -33.16 -1.40
C SER A 234 12.40 -32.34 -0.59
N ASP A 235 13.37 -33.00 0.04
CA ASP A 235 14.45 -32.35 0.78
C ASP A 235 15.24 -31.36 -0.09
N MET A 236 15.53 -31.74 -1.34
CA MET A 236 16.17 -30.85 -2.32
C MET A 236 15.30 -29.62 -2.64
N GLY A 237 13.98 -29.81 -2.79
CA GLY A 237 13.02 -28.74 -2.99
C GLY A 237 12.90 -27.83 -1.76
N LEU A 238 13.09 -28.36 -0.54
CA LEU A 238 13.10 -27.56 0.67
C LEU A 238 14.29 -26.59 0.69
N PHE A 239 15.49 -27.04 0.33
CA PHE A 239 16.69 -26.21 0.37
C PHE A 239 16.83 -25.26 -0.81
N PHE A 240 16.55 -25.73 -2.04
CA PHE A 240 16.79 -25.00 -3.28
C PHE A 240 15.53 -24.54 -4.01
N GLY A 241 14.36 -25.06 -3.63
CA GLY A 241 13.08 -24.72 -4.28
C GLY A 241 12.94 -25.34 -5.67
N ASP A 242 11.80 -25.05 -6.28
CA ASP A 242 11.52 -25.31 -7.68
C ASP A 242 11.01 -24.02 -8.34
N PRO A 243 11.82 -23.31 -9.14
CA PRO A 243 11.41 -22.09 -9.81
C PRO A 243 10.19 -22.27 -10.74
N SER A 244 9.96 -23.48 -11.26
CA SER A 244 8.81 -23.78 -12.12
C SER A 244 7.47 -23.79 -11.37
N SER A 245 7.53 -23.90 -10.03
CA SER A 245 6.35 -23.76 -9.16
C SER A 245 5.86 -22.31 -9.04
N TRP A 246 6.65 -21.32 -9.48
CA TRP A 246 6.28 -19.91 -9.38
C TRP A 246 4.98 -19.60 -10.16
N GLY A 247 3.92 -19.25 -9.42
CA GLY A 247 2.59 -18.97 -9.97
C GLY A 247 1.61 -20.15 -9.91
N ASN A 248 2.11 -21.38 -9.70
CA ASN A 248 1.30 -22.60 -9.60
C ASN A 248 1.11 -23.09 -8.15
N ILE A 249 1.62 -22.36 -7.17
CA ILE A 249 1.45 -22.68 -5.74
C ILE A 249 0.06 -22.17 -5.28
N PRO A 250 -0.84 -23.05 -4.82
CA PRO A 250 -2.18 -22.68 -4.36
C PRO A 250 -2.13 -22.14 -2.92
N SER A 251 -1.21 -21.21 -2.65
CA SER A 251 -1.09 -20.48 -1.39
C SER A 251 -0.99 -19.00 -1.70
N ASP A 252 -1.78 -18.21 -0.98
CA ASP A 252 -1.67 -16.75 -1.06
C ASP A 252 -0.51 -16.23 -0.20
N VAL A 253 -0.01 -17.01 0.77
CA VAL A 253 1.01 -16.59 1.73
C VAL A 253 2.35 -16.33 1.03
N GLY A 254 2.87 -15.10 1.13
CA GLY A 254 4.06 -14.67 0.40
C GLY A 254 5.31 -15.50 0.71
N ILE A 255 5.57 -15.75 1.99
CA ILE A 255 6.72 -16.56 2.44
C ILE A 255 6.62 -18.00 1.92
N VAL A 256 5.42 -18.58 1.93
CA VAL A 256 5.21 -19.95 1.43
C VAL A 256 5.47 -20.03 -0.07
N ARG A 257 5.04 -19.02 -0.83
CA ARG A 257 5.30 -18.95 -2.27
C ARG A 257 6.79 -18.82 -2.58
N LEU A 258 7.50 -17.98 -1.83
CA LEU A 258 8.94 -17.79 -2.01
C LEU A 258 9.74 -19.03 -1.61
N LEU A 259 9.34 -19.69 -0.51
CA LEU A 259 9.94 -20.92 -0.03
C LEU A 259 9.83 -22.05 -1.05
N ASN A 260 8.64 -22.24 -1.64
CA ASN A 260 8.46 -23.27 -2.67
C ASN A 260 9.25 -22.96 -3.96
N ALA A 261 9.37 -21.68 -4.33
CA ALA A 261 10.04 -21.31 -5.57
C ALA A 261 11.57 -21.22 -5.47
N THR A 262 12.13 -20.85 -4.31
CA THR A 262 13.56 -20.57 -4.14
C THR A 262 14.23 -21.36 -3.02
N GLY A 263 13.45 -22.15 -2.29
CA GLY A 263 13.94 -22.92 -1.15
C GLY A 263 14.29 -22.05 0.04
N MET A 264 14.71 -22.70 1.13
CA MET A 264 15.15 -22.02 2.35
C MET A 264 16.33 -21.09 2.09
N ILE A 265 17.29 -21.52 1.26
CA ILE A 265 18.50 -20.74 0.98
C ILE A 265 18.14 -19.44 0.26
N GLY A 266 17.39 -19.53 -0.84
CA GLY A 266 16.95 -18.35 -1.59
C GLY A 266 16.07 -17.43 -0.76
N THR A 267 15.17 -18.00 0.04
CA THR A 267 14.30 -17.24 0.96
C THR A 267 15.10 -16.47 2.01
N LEU A 268 16.16 -17.07 2.58
CA LEU A 268 17.05 -16.39 3.52
C LEU A 268 17.83 -15.27 2.84
N PHE A 269 18.44 -15.53 1.68
CA PHE A 269 19.15 -14.50 0.92
C PHE A 269 18.25 -13.34 0.51
N PHE A 270 16.96 -13.59 0.32
CA PHE A 270 15.99 -12.55 0.02
C PHE A 270 15.59 -11.73 1.25
N TYR A 271 15.15 -12.37 2.34
CA TYR A 271 14.59 -11.65 3.49
C TYR A 271 15.63 -11.07 4.46
N VAL A 272 16.81 -11.68 4.60
CA VAL A 272 17.83 -11.19 5.53
C VAL A 272 18.28 -9.75 5.20
N PRO A 273 18.58 -9.38 3.95
CA PRO A 273 18.89 -8.00 3.59
C PRO A 273 17.77 -7.00 3.95
N PHE A 274 16.50 -7.34 3.72
CA PHE A 274 15.37 -6.48 4.11
C PHE A 274 15.25 -6.35 5.61
N LEU A 275 15.43 -7.44 6.36
CA LEU A 275 15.40 -7.41 7.82
C LEU A 275 16.52 -6.54 8.39
N LEU A 276 17.73 -6.65 7.83
CA LEU A 276 18.85 -5.78 8.18
C LEU A 276 18.54 -4.32 7.83
N LEU A 277 17.99 -4.04 6.65
CA LEU A 277 17.58 -2.69 6.23
C LEU A 277 16.55 -2.09 7.19
N PHE A 278 15.53 -2.87 7.59
CA PHE A 278 14.52 -2.44 8.56
C PHE A 278 15.11 -2.18 9.95
N LEU A 279 16.05 -3.01 10.41
CA LEU A 279 16.77 -2.76 11.65
C LEU A 279 17.61 -1.48 11.57
N PHE A 280 18.31 -1.26 10.44
CA PHE A 280 19.07 -0.04 10.21
C PHE A 280 18.18 1.20 10.10
N LEU A 281 16.98 1.09 9.53
CA LEU A 281 15.96 2.14 9.50
C LEU A 281 15.55 2.55 10.92
N VAL A 282 15.10 1.59 11.73
CA VAL A 282 14.56 1.85 13.07
C VAL A 282 15.66 2.30 14.04
N ARG A 283 16.82 1.63 14.06
CA ARG A 283 18.00 2.12 14.83
C ARG A 283 18.51 3.45 14.27
N GLY A 284 18.29 3.64 12.98
CA GLY A 284 18.59 4.81 12.19
C GLY A 284 17.73 6.03 12.49
N ALA A 285 16.64 5.93 13.23
CA ALA A 285 15.79 7.08 13.48
C ALA A 285 16.40 8.05 14.51
N GLY A 286 16.28 9.35 14.26
CA GLY A 286 16.89 10.40 15.09
C GLY A 286 16.16 10.62 16.41
N SER A 287 14.83 10.49 16.44
CA SER A 287 14.02 10.60 17.66
C SER A 287 13.27 9.30 17.98
N TYR A 288 12.87 9.11 19.24
CA TYR A 288 12.04 7.97 19.65
C TYR A 288 10.70 7.94 18.87
N THR A 289 10.14 9.11 18.57
CA THR A 289 8.95 9.28 17.74
C THR A 289 9.14 8.68 16.34
N ASP A 290 10.26 8.97 15.69
CA ASP A 290 10.59 8.43 14.37
C ASP A 290 10.79 6.90 14.45
N LYS A 291 11.36 6.39 15.54
CA LYS A 291 11.53 4.94 15.76
C LYS A 291 10.19 4.22 15.85
N VAL A 292 9.23 4.78 16.58
CA VAL A 292 7.88 4.20 16.71
C VAL A 292 7.17 4.22 15.35
N PHE A 293 7.26 5.33 14.62
CA PHE A 293 6.67 5.43 13.28
C PHE A 293 7.26 4.40 12.30
N LEU A 294 8.59 4.32 12.21
CA LEU A 294 9.27 3.35 11.35
C LEU A 294 9.02 1.92 11.81
N GLY A 295 8.96 1.67 13.11
CA GLY A 295 8.64 0.36 13.67
C GLY A 295 7.25 -0.11 13.28
N LEU A 296 6.24 0.77 13.33
CA LEU A 296 4.88 0.48 12.86
C LEU A 296 4.84 0.21 11.36
N LEU A 297 5.57 0.98 10.56
CA LEU A 297 5.67 0.75 9.11
C LEU A 297 6.30 -0.61 8.80
N VAL A 298 7.40 -0.96 9.48
CA VAL A 298 8.09 -2.25 9.32
C VAL A 298 7.19 -3.41 9.74
N PHE A 299 6.54 -3.30 10.90
CA PHE A 299 5.59 -4.30 11.37
C PHE A 299 4.47 -4.52 10.35
N PHE A 300 3.97 -3.43 9.75
CA PHE A 300 2.98 -3.53 8.71
C PHE A 300 3.52 -4.21 7.44
N LEU A 301 4.70 -3.83 6.95
CA LEU A 301 5.29 -4.46 5.76
C LEU A 301 5.48 -5.96 5.96
N ILE A 302 5.82 -6.39 7.18
CA ILE A 302 5.86 -7.81 7.55
C ILE A 302 4.46 -8.44 7.45
N LEU A 303 3.42 -7.83 8.02
CA LEU A 303 2.04 -8.34 7.92
C LEU A 303 1.55 -8.40 6.47
N ALA A 304 1.90 -7.40 5.66
CA ALA A 304 1.60 -7.41 4.25
C ALA A 304 2.32 -8.58 3.55
N GLU A 305 3.61 -8.78 3.83
CA GLU A 305 4.42 -9.85 3.25
C GLU A 305 3.86 -11.25 3.57
N PHE A 306 3.26 -11.43 4.76
CA PHE A 306 2.52 -12.64 5.09
C PHE A 306 1.34 -12.89 4.14
N LYS A 307 0.70 -11.83 3.62
CA LYS A 307 -0.47 -11.95 2.74
C LYS A 307 -0.12 -12.17 1.27
N GLU A 308 0.90 -11.49 0.75
CA GLU A 308 1.42 -11.65 -0.61
C GLU A 308 2.90 -11.24 -0.59
N PRO A 309 3.77 -11.72 -1.50
CA PRO A 309 5.18 -11.35 -1.48
C PRO A 309 5.38 -9.93 -2.05
N PHE A 310 5.02 -8.92 -1.26
CA PHE A 310 5.04 -7.51 -1.64
C PHE A 310 6.45 -6.94 -1.76
N LEU A 311 7.41 -7.48 -1.01
CA LEU A 311 8.81 -7.08 -1.10
C LEU A 311 9.47 -7.47 -2.42
N LEU A 312 8.84 -8.34 -3.23
CA LEU A 312 9.26 -8.59 -4.61
C LEU A 312 8.74 -7.52 -5.60
N LYS A 313 7.82 -6.65 -5.17
CA LYS A 313 7.18 -5.70 -6.07
C LYS A 313 7.92 -4.37 -6.03
N LEU A 314 8.33 -3.91 -7.21
CA LEU A 314 9.19 -2.73 -7.38
C LEU A 314 8.67 -1.48 -6.66
N TYR A 315 7.36 -1.22 -6.71
CA TYR A 315 6.77 -0.06 -6.06
C TYR A 315 6.99 -0.03 -4.54
N VAL A 316 6.94 -1.19 -3.88
CA VAL A 316 7.11 -1.28 -2.42
C VAL A 316 8.56 -1.04 -2.04
N ILE A 317 9.50 -1.60 -2.81
CA ILE A 317 10.93 -1.39 -2.61
C ILE A 317 11.30 0.08 -2.79
N LYS A 318 10.79 0.73 -3.84
CA LYS A 318 11.02 2.15 -4.09
C LYS A 318 10.59 3.01 -2.90
N ILE A 319 9.42 2.72 -2.32
CA ILE A 319 8.94 3.41 -1.10
C ILE A 319 9.89 3.17 0.08
N VAL A 320 10.28 1.91 0.33
CA VAL A 320 11.20 1.57 1.42
C VAL A 320 12.54 2.30 1.29
N ILE A 321 13.11 2.34 0.08
CA ILE A 321 14.38 3.04 -0.19
C ILE A 321 14.23 4.55 0.00
N ILE A 322 13.15 5.15 -0.52
CA ILE A 322 12.90 6.60 -0.34
C ILE A 322 12.80 6.95 1.14
N ILE A 323 12.08 6.15 1.94
CA ILE A 323 11.97 6.34 3.40
C ILE A 323 13.34 6.18 4.08
N PHE A 324 14.12 5.18 3.67
CA PHE A 324 15.48 4.99 4.16
C PHE A 324 16.35 6.20 3.90
N CYS A 325 16.39 6.68 2.68
CA CYS A 325 17.22 7.84 2.38
C CYS A 325 16.72 9.11 3.07
N ALA A 326 15.40 9.35 3.14
CA ALA A 326 14.83 10.50 3.84
C ALA A 326 15.22 10.52 5.32
N THR A 327 15.21 9.36 5.99
CA THR A 327 15.60 9.24 7.40
C THR A 327 17.11 9.43 7.62
N GLN A 328 17.96 8.94 6.73
CA GLN A 328 19.41 9.16 6.82
C GLN A 328 19.78 10.63 6.57
N GLN A 329 19.13 11.31 5.63
CA GLN A 329 19.38 12.73 5.37
C GLN A 329 19.09 13.62 6.57
N GLU A 330 17.98 13.39 7.28
CA GLU A 330 17.66 14.16 8.49
C GLU A 330 18.74 14.03 9.57
N LYS A 331 19.46 12.90 9.61
CA LYS A 331 20.60 12.73 10.52
C LYS A 331 21.82 13.52 10.08
N ILE A 332 22.12 13.52 8.78
CA ILE A 332 23.27 14.25 8.23
C ILE A 332 23.07 15.75 8.43
N LEU A 333 21.87 16.27 8.12
CA LEU A 333 21.55 17.70 8.26
C LEU A 333 21.48 18.18 9.72
N LYS A 334 21.29 17.30 10.71
CA LYS A 334 21.33 17.67 12.14
C LYS A 334 22.73 17.61 12.75
N ARG A 335 23.72 17.04 12.05
CA ARG A 335 25.12 16.91 12.50
C ARG A 335 26.02 18.05 12.01
N ASN A 336 25.61 18.75 10.96
CA ASN A 336 26.26 19.95 10.43
C ASN A 336 25.53 21.19 10.93
#